data_AF-A0A101VX76-F1
#
_entry.id   AF-A0A101VX76-F1
#
_cell.length_a   1.000
_cell.length_b   1.000
_cell.length_c   1.000
_cell.angle_alpha   90.00
_cell.angle_beta   90.00
_cell.angle_gamma   90.00
#
_symmetry.space_group_name_H-M   'P 1'
#
loop_
_entity.id
_entity.type
_entity.pdbx_description
1 polymer ?
#
loop_
_entity_poly.entity_id
_entity_poly.type
_entity_poly.pdbx_seq_one_letter_code
_entity_poly.pdbx_strand_id
1 'polypeptide(L)'
;MDCTKCTSKGCRHSSPCLDRSSEYIDNYFLKENRLYTKSASMLIDNGRAGTLTRLEEIVEYSKIRGYKNLGVAYCYGMEKEALLLRKYLAEHKFKLNMVSCTVDGIRETQLDNSKTKPTVSCNPLGQAHMLNSSRVELTILMGLCLGHDILLQKNLTMDFTTLVVKDRILNHNPLLGLPGIQSPEDKFLENLPGNFNLIKIGDFISKLEVQKSPKDLYLLDIRNADAFNKDSIPGSINCSLSALTTRYKQIIPDKKKEIIVYCNGGIQSVYAVMYLSLKGYNKVFSLAGGFSKFLLSRQ
;
A
#
# COMPACT_ATOMS: atom_id res chain seq x y z
N MET A 1 21.02 -18.06 -13.78
CA MET A 1 20.90 -18.66 -12.43
C MET A 1 19.53 -18.30 -11.87
N ASP A 2 18.78 -19.28 -11.36
CA ASP A 2 17.52 -19.02 -10.65
C ASP A 2 17.71 -19.32 -9.16
N CYS A 3 17.91 -18.27 -8.37
CA CYS A 3 18.16 -18.41 -6.94
C CYS A 3 16.96 -18.98 -6.17
N THR A 4 15.74 -18.92 -6.73
CA THR A 4 14.52 -19.40 -6.05
C THR A 4 14.46 -20.93 -5.99
N LYS A 5 15.09 -21.61 -6.96
CA LYS A 5 15.14 -23.09 -7.05
C LYS A 5 16.37 -23.73 -6.40
N CYS A 6 17.35 -22.93 -5.98
CA CYS A 6 18.57 -23.43 -5.35
C CYS A 6 18.27 -23.95 -3.93
N THR A 7 18.46 -25.24 -3.69
CA THR A 7 18.26 -25.91 -2.40
C THR A 7 19.50 -25.86 -1.50
N SER A 8 20.70 -25.87 -2.07
CA SER A 8 21.95 -25.91 -1.30
C SER A 8 22.22 -24.62 -0.51
N LYS A 9 21.83 -23.46 -1.06
CA LYS A 9 22.06 -22.11 -0.49
C LYS A 9 23.49 -21.92 0.05
N GLY A 10 24.48 -22.54 -0.59
CA GLY A 10 25.88 -22.53 -0.15
C GLY A 10 26.46 -21.13 0.03
N CYS A 11 25.97 -20.15 -0.74
CA CYS A 11 26.40 -18.75 -0.65
C CYS A 11 26.10 -18.07 0.70
N ARG A 12 25.19 -18.63 1.50
CA ARG A 12 24.95 -18.19 2.88
C ARG A 12 26.00 -18.69 3.87
N HIS A 13 26.85 -19.62 3.44
CA HIS A 13 27.93 -20.25 4.20
C HIS A 13 29.25 -20.18 3.43
N SER A 14 29.47 -19.07 2.71
CA SER A 14 30.71 -18.77 1.99
C SER A 14 31.09 -19.73 0.86
N SER A 15 30.13 -20.52 0.34
CA SER A 15 30.33 -21.35 -0.85
C SER A 15 29.78 -20.64 -2.09
N PRO A 16 30.59 -20.34 -3.12
CA PRO A 16 30.17 -19.50 -4.23
C PRO A 16 29.18 -20.24 -5.16
N CYS A 17 28.24 -19.49 -5.75
CA CYS A 17 27.26 -20.07 -6.68
C CYS A 17 27.86 -20.40 -8.06
N LEU A 18 28.67 -19.49 -8.61
CA LEU A 18 29.36 -19.64 -9.91
C LEU A 18 30.87 -19.36 -9.81
N ASP A 19 31.33 -18.95 -8.63
CA ASP A 19 32.70 -18.54 -8.38
C ASP A 19 33.24 -17.42 -9.30
N ARG A 20 32.36 -16.49 -9.70
CA ARG A 20 32.69 -15.33 -10.56
C ARG A 20 32.87 -14.03 -9.79
N SER A 21 33.14 -14.10 -8.47
CA SER A 21 33.22 -12.91 -7.63
C SER A 21 34.36 -11.97 -8.04
N SER A 22 35.46 -12.52 -8.55
CA SER A 22 36.60 -11.77 -9.08
C SER A 22 36.25 -10.78 -10.19
N GLU A 23 35.14 -10.97 -10.91
CA GLU A 23 34.73 -10.07 -12.01
C GLU A 23 34.16 -8.73 -11.52
N TYR A 24 33.76 -8.64 -10.26
CA TYR A 24 33.10 -7.43 -9.74
C TYR A 24 33.49 -7.07 -8.30
N ILE A 25 34.24 -7.91 -7.59
CA ILE A 25 34.61 -7.64 -6.19
C ILE A 25 35.40 -6.32 -6.07
N ASP A 26 36.26 -6.02 -7.03
CA ASP A 26 37.05 -4.79 -7.05
C ASP A 26 36.18 -3.53 -7.13
N ASN A 27 34.99 -3.64 -7.73
CA ASN A 27 34.04 -2.53 -7.82
C ASN A 27 33.57 -2.07 -6.43
N TYR A 28 33.54 -2.94 -5.42
CA TYR A 28 33.15 -2.55 -4.06
C TYR A 28 34.17 -1.61 -3.40
N PHE A 29 35.43 -1.63 -3.85
CA PHE A 29 36.50 -0.78 -3.32
C PHE A 29 36.60 0.57 -4.03
N LEU A 30 35.88 0.76 -5.14
CA LEU A 30 35.74 2.08 -5.77
C LEU A 30 35.15 3.08 -4.75
N LYS A 31 35.70 4.30 -4.73
CA LYS A 31 35.37 5.32 -3.72
C LYS A 31 33.86 5.54 -3.57
N GLU A 32 33.15 5.63 -4.69
CA GLU A 32 31.71 5.84 -4.74
C GLU A 32 30.95 4.65 -4.13
N ASN A 33 31.21 3.42 -4.59
CA ASN A 33 30.58 2.20 -4.08
C ASN A 33 30.85 1.96 -2.60
N ARG A 34 32.06 2.30 -2.14
CA ARG A 34 32.45 2.17 -0.73
C ARG A 34 31.64 3.09 0.19
N LEU A 35 31.20 4.25 -0.30
CA LEU A 35 30.32 5.14 0.47
C LEU A 35 28.94 4.51 0.67
N TYR A 36 28.37 3.88 -0.37
CA TYR A 36 27.08 3.19 -0.26
C TYR A 36 27.15 2.01 0.71
N THR A 37 28.16 1.15 0.56
CA THR A 37 28.31 -0.07 1.37
C THR A 37 28.54 0.28 2.83
N LYS A 38 29.42 1.24 3.13
CA LYS A 38 29.64 1.73 4.50
C LYS A 38 28.37 2.33 5.10
N SER A 39 27.64 3.15 4.33
CA SER A 39 26.42 3.79 4.84
C SER A 39 25.31 2.77 5.11
N ALA A 40 25.19 1.74 4.26
CA ALA A 40 24.26 0.63 4.48
C ALA A 40 24.63 -0.18 5.72
N SER A 41 25.90 -0.58 5.87
CA SER A 41 26.44 -1.26 7.05
C SER A 41 26.13 -0.49 8.34
N MET A 42 26.33 0.83 8.36
CA MET A 42 26.07 1.65 9.54
C MET A 42 24.61 1.63 10.01
N LEU A 43 23.64 1.28 9.14
CA LEU A 43 22.23 1.14 9.51
C LEU A 43 21.90 -0.20 10.19
N ILE A 44 22.67 -1.25 9.92
CA ILE A 44 22.32 -2.64 10.30
C ILE A 44 23.33 -3.31 11.25
N ASP A 45 24.60 -2.92 11.18
CA ASP A 45 25.67 -3.54 11.95
C ASP A 45 25.52 -3.23 13.46
N ASN A 46 26.24 -3.99 14.29
CA ASN A 46 26.23 -3.83 15.75
C ASN A 46 24.81 -3.96 16.37
N GLY A 47 23.98 -4.84 15.82
CA GLY A 47 22.63 -5.13 16.33
C GLY A 47 21.56 -4.11 15.93
N ARG A 48 21.84 -3.20 14.99
CA ARG A 48 20.87 -2.21 14.51
C ARG A 48 19.88 -2.76 13.48
N ALA A 49 20.14 -3.93 12.91
CA ALA A 49 19.25 -4.56 11.92
C ALA A 49 17.82 -4.68 12.45
N GLY A 50 16.86 -4.05 11.76
CA GLY A 50 15.44 -4.08 12.13
C GLY A 50 15.03 -3.14 13.28
N THR A 51 15.92 -2.26 13.75
CA THR A 51 15.63 -1.32 14.85
C THR A 51 15.00 0.00 14.39
N LEU A 52 15.07 0.29 13.09
CA LEU A 52 14.54 1.52 12.49
C LEU A 52 13.43 1.19 11.49
N THR A 53 12.39 2.01 11.46
CA THR A 53 11.43 2.06 10.35
C THR A 53 12.12 2.56 9.09
N ARG A 54 11.56 2.27 7.91
CA ARG A 54 12.08 2.77 6.63
C ARG A 54 12.21 4.31 6.59
N LEU A 55 11.29 5.02 7.25
CA LEU A 55 11.34 6.48 7.32
C LEU A 55 12.53 6.97 8.17
N GLU A 56 12.80 6.31 9.29
CA GLU A 56 13.99 6.59 10.13
C GLU A 56 15.29 6.18 9.43
N GLU A 57 15.29 5.06 8.70
CA GLU A 57 16.44 4.66 7.86
C GLU A 57 16.80 5.76 6.86
N ILE A 58 15.82 6.37 6.18
CA ILE A 58 16.07 7.47 5.22
C ILE A 58 16.74 8.67 5.92
N VAL A 59 16.26 9.04 7.11
CA VAL A 59 16.83 10.15 7.88
C VAL A 59 18.26 9.84 8.30
N GLU A 60 18.49 8.67 8.90
CA GLU A 60 19.81 8.27 9.38
C GLU A 60 20.79 8.09 8.23
N TYR A 61 20.36 7.45 7.14
CA TYR A 61 21.15 7.33 5.91
C TYR A 61 21.56 8.70 5.38
N SER A 62 20.62 9.65 5.29
CA SER A 62 20.89 11.01 4.81
C SER A 62 21.89 11.74 5.71
N LYS A 63 21.80 11.57 7.04
CA LYS A 63 22.78 12.13 8.00
C LYS A 63 24.17 11.51 7.83
N ILE A 64 24.25 10.18 7.70
CA ILE A 64 25.52 9.45 7.49
C ILE A 64 26.19 9.92 6.19
N ARG A 65 25.40 10.15 5.13
CA ARG A 65 25.87 10.68 3.85
C ARG A 65 26.17 12.18 3.87
N GLY A 66 25.79 12.88 4.92
CA GLY A 66 25.95 14.33 5.04
C GLY A 66 24.98 15.14 4.18
N TYR A 67 23.94 14.52 3.61
CA TYR A 67 22.96 15.18 2.76
C TYR A 67 22.23 16.30 3.50
N LYS A 68 21.96 17.39 2.79
CA LYS A 68 21.27 18.58 3.27
C LYS A 68 20.00 18.87 2.48
N ASN A 69 19.96 18.49 1.21
CA ASN A 69 18.83 18.76 0.33
C ASN A 69 18.19 17.47 -0.20
N LEU A 70 16.97 17.20 0.25
CA LEU A 70 16.21 16.01 -0.15
C LEU A 70 15.07 16.39 -1.09
N GLY A 71 14.82 15.54 -2.06
CA GLY A 71 13.69 15.64 -2.98
C GLY A 71 12.59 14.67 -2.58
N VAL A 72 11.34 15.04 -2.80
CA VAL A 72 10.20 14.13 -2.69
C VAL A 72 9.36 14.23 -3.95
N ALA A 73 9.34 13.17 -4.74
CA ALA A 73 8.44 13.02 -5.87
C ALA A 73 7.19 12.25 -5.42
N TYR A 74 6.03 12.92 -5.36
CA TYR A 74 4.82 12.33 -4.80
C TYR A 74 3.64 12.36 -5.77
N CYS A 75 2.74 11.38 -5.65
CA CYS A 75 1.47 11.41 -6.36
C CYS A 75 0.51 12.42 -5.72
N TYR A 76 -0.18 13.25 -6.53
CA TYR A 76 -1.23 14.16 -6.07
C TYR A 76 -2.27 13.47 -5.18
N GLY A 77 -2.63 12.22 -5.49
CA GLY A 77 -3.54 11.42 -4.68
C GLY A 77 -3.00 10.99 -3.30
N MET A 78 -1.82 11.45 -2.89
CA MET A 78 -1.21 11.27 -1.56
C MET A 78 -0.67 12.60 -1.01
N GLU A 79 -1.22 13.73 -1.45
CA GLU A 79 -0.71 15.04 -1.05
C GLU A 79 -0.79 15.26 0.48
N LYS A 80 -1.84 14.75 1.13
CA LYS A 80 -1.98 14.85 2.59
C LYS A 80 -0.82 14.13 3.31
N GLU A 81 -0.48 12.92 2.86
CA GLU A 81 0.62 12.14 3.41
C GLU A 81 1.99 12.74 3.04
N ALA A 82 2.13 13.32 1.85
CA ALA A 82 3.34 14.03 1.43
C ALA A 82 3.61 15.27 2.30
N LEU A 83 2.56 15.99 2.74
CA LEU A 83 2.69 17.09 3.69
C LEU A 83 3.14 16.62 5.07
N LEU A 84 2.67 15.46 5.54
CA LEU A 84 3.15 14.86 6.78
C LEU A 84 4.64 14.47 6.67
N LEU A 85 5.02 13.86 5.55
CA LEU A 85 6.43 13.53 5.27
C LEU A 85 7.30 14.79 5.23
N ARG A 86 6.83 15.86 4.57
CA ARG A 86 7.52 17.16 4.55
C ARG A 86 7.79 17.67 5.96
N LYS A 87 6.77 17.67 6.82
CA LYS A 87 6.90 18.12 8.21
C LYS A 87 7.95 17.28 8.95
N TYR A 88 7.85 15.97 8.87
CA TYR A 88 8.77 15.03 9.53
C TYR A 88 10.23 15.23 9.08
N LEU A 89 10.49 15.36 7.78
CA LEU A 89 11.86 15.59 7.28
C LEU A 89 12.38 16.99 7.62
N ALA A 90 11.52 18.00 7.65
CA ALA A 90 11.90 19.37 8.01
C ALA A 90 12.31 19.48 9.49
N GLU A 91 11.67 18.73 10.40
CA GLU A 91 12.07 18.62 11.82
C GLU A 91 13.51 18.09 11.98
N HIS A 92 13.97 17.30 11.01
CA HIS A 92 15.35 16.79 10.93
C HIS A 92 16.32 17.74 10.20
N LYS A 93 15.91 18.99 9.94
CA LYS A 93 16.72 20.09 9.37
C LYS A 93 17.17 19.85 7.92
N PHE A 94 16.45 19.05 7.15
CA PHE A 94 16.68 18.94 5.71
C PHE A 94 16.00 20.09 4.96
N LYS A 95 16.67 20.62 3.93
CA LYS A 95 16.02 21.40 2.87
C LYS A 95 15.24 20.43 1.98
N LEU A 96 14.03 20.82 1.57
CA LEU A 96 13.11 19.93 0.87
C LEU A 96 12.61 20.52 -0.44
N ASN A 97 12.71 19.71 -1.50
CA ASN A 97 12.10 19.96 -2.80
C ASN A 97 10.95 18.96 -3.02
N MET A 98 9.72 19.41 -2.78
CA MET A 98 8.51 18.59 -2.93
C MET A 98 7.94 18.81 -4.34
N VAL A 99 7.76 17.75 -5.11
CA VAL A 99 7.27 17.85 -6.51
C VAL A 99 6.14 16.87 -6.75
N SER A 100 4.94 17.40 -6.98
CA SER A 100 3.73 16.64 -7.28
C SER A 100 3.80 16.00 -8.67
N CYS A 101 3.13 14.87 -8.86
CA CYS A 101 3.05 14.20 -10.15
C CYS A 101 2.32 15.00 -11.23
N THR A 102 1.57 16.05 -10.88
CA THR A 102 0.83 16.90 -11.82
C THR A 102 1.56 18.20 -12.15
N VAL A 103 2.87 18.24 -11.87
CA VAL A 103 3.67 19.44 -12.05
C VAL A 103 3.61 20.00 -13.48
N ASP A 104 3.60 21.32 -13.58
CA ASP A 104 3.35 22.12 -14.78
C ASP A 104 1.97 21.96 -15.41
N GLY A 105 1.08 21.13 -14.84
CA GLY A 105 -0.31 21.02 -15.27
C GLY A 105 -0.49 20.56 -16.71
N ILE A 106 0.47 19.78 -17.25
CA ILE A 106 0.44 19.30 -18.63
C ILE A 106 -0.87 18.53 -18.86
N ARG A 107 -1.63 18.91 -19.87
CA ARG A 107 -2.89 18.26 -20.23
C ARG A 107 -2.61 16.93 -20.94
N GLU A 108 -3.48 15.96 -20.74
CA GLU A 108 -3.43 14.67 -21.46
C GLU A 108 -3.42 14.87 -22.98
N THR A 109 -4.19 15.84 -23.47
CA THR A 109 -4.27 16.19 -24.90
C THR A 109 -2.95 16.73 -25.48
N GLN A 110 -2.00 17.18 -24.64
CA GLN A 110 -0.67 17.61 -25.09
C GLN A 110 0.31 16.44 -25.22
N LEU A 111 0.03 15.32 -24.55
CA LEU A 111 0.90 14.14 -24.51
C LEU A 111 0.39 13.02 -25.42
N ASP A 112 -0.92 12.96 -25.62
CA ASP A 112 -1.58 11.93 -26.41
C ASP A 112 -2.71 12.55 -27.24
N ASN A 113 -2.49 12.64 -28.55
CA ASN A 113 -3.43 13.21 -29.51
C ASN A 113 -4.73 12.40 -29.63
N SER A 114 -4.79 11.17 -29.09
CA SER A 114 -6.03 10.38 -29.04
C SER A 114 -6.97 10.80 -27.90
N LYS A 115 -6.48 11.60 -26.94
CA LYS A 115 -7.27 12.09 -25.81
C LYS A 115 -8.07 13.32 -26.21
N THR A 116 -9.32 13.36 -25.78
CA THR A 116 -10.25 14.46 -26.09
C THR A 116 -10.61 15.31 -24.86
N LYS A 117 -10.34 14.83 -23.65
CA LYS A 117 -10.62 15.55 -22.40
C LYS A 117 -9.39 16.35 -21.97
N PRO A 118 -9.53 17.64 -21.60
CA PRO A 118 -8.42 18.47 -21.15
C PRO A 118 -8.08 18.22 -19.67
N THR A 119 -7.98 16.95 -19.26
CA THR A 119 -7.58 16.57 -17.90
C THR A 119 -6.08 16.73 -17.72
N VAL A 120 -5.66 17.07 -16.50
CA VAL A 120 -4.23 17.18 -16.15
C VAL A 120 -3.63 15.78 -16.08
N SER A 121 -2.55 15.56 -16.82
CA SER A 121 -1.78 14.33 -16.84
C SER A 121 -0.76 14.31 -15.70
N CYS A 122 -0.29 13.10 -15.38
CA CYS A 122 0.94 12.96 -14.61
C CYS A 122 2.15 13.29 -15.50
N ASN A 123 3.12 14.03 -14.94
CA ASN A 123 4.29 14.57 -15.60
C ASN A 123 5.58 14.14 -14.87
N PRO A 124 5.99 12.86 -14.95
CA PRO A 124 7.20 12.38 -14.29
C PRO A 124 8.49 12.99 -14.86
N LEU A 125 8.47 13.45 -16.12
CA LEU A 125 9.61 14.15 -16.72
C LEU A 125 9.78 15.56 -16.13
N GLY A 126 8.67 16.27 -15.89
CA GLY A 126 8.69 17.53 -15.14
C GLY A 126 9.13 17.34 -13.69
N GLN A 127 8.69 16.26 -13.03
CA GLN A 127 9.20 15.91 -11.70
C GLN A 127 10.73 15.73 -11.70
N ALA A 128 11.26 14.95 -12.65
CA ALA A 128 12.70 14.75 -12.81
C ALA A 128 13.42 16.08 -13.07
N HIS A 129 12.92 16.88 -14.01
CA HIS A 129 13.51 18.15 -14.39
C HIS A 129 13.66 19.11 -13.19
N MET A 130 12.59 19.27 -12.40
CA MET A 130 12.62 20.14 -11.22
C MET A 130 13.56 19.62 -10.14
N LEU A 131 13.60 18.31 -9.90
CA LEU A 131 14.47 17.71 -8.90
C LEU A 131 15.95 17.81 -9.29
N ASN A 132 16.27 17.50 -10.55
CA ASN A 132 17.61 17.63 -11.11
C ASN A 132 18.11 19.09 -11.02
N SER A 133 17.25 20.05 -11.35
CA SER A 133 17.57 21.49 -11.31
C SER A 133 17.71 22.05 -9.89
N SER A 134 17.23 21.32 -8.89
CA SER A 134 17.18 21.80 -7.50
C SER A 134 18.37 21.38 -6.64
N ARG A 135 19.39 20.72 -7.20
CA ARG A 135 20.55 20.17 -6.45
C ARG A 135 20.11 19.27 -5.29
N VAL A 136 19.16 18.38 -5.56
CA VAL A 136 18.75 17.33 -4.61
C VAL A 136 19.82 16.25 -4.56
N GLU A 137 20.11 15.73 -3.38
CA GLU A 137 21.14 14.71 -3.15
C GLU A 137 20.55 13.30 -3.01
N LEU A 138 19.27 13.21 -2.59
CA LEU A 138 18.49 11.97 -2.55
C LEU A 138 17.03 12.29 -2.83
N THR A 139 16.42 11.55 -3.77
CA THR A 139 14.99 11.65 -4.08
C THR A 139 14.20 10.51 -3.43
N ILE A 140 13.14 10.86 -2.71
CA ILE A 140 12.20 9.92 -2.10
C ILE A 140 10.96 9.84 -3.00
N LEU A 141 10.64 8.63 -3.48
CA LEU A 141 9.46 8.38 -4.31
C LEU A 141 8.29 7.94 -3.44
N MET A 142 7.13 8.54 -3.68
CA MET A 142 5.94 8.33 -2.87
C MET A 142 4.67 8.15 -3.71
N GLY A 143 4.26 6.90 -3.88
CA GLY A 143 2.92 6.55 -4.36
C GLY A 143 2.66 6.84 -5.83
N LEU A 144 3.69 6.81 -6.66
CA LEU A 144 3.60 6.96 -8.12
C LEU A 144 3.15 5.64 -8.78
N CYS A 145 2.45 5.72 -9.92
CA CYS A 145 2.02 4.55 -10.68
C CYS A 145 3.19 3.88 -11.42
N LEU A 146 3.14 2.56 -11.64
CA LEU A 146 4.19 1.69 -12.20
C LEU A 146 4.86 2.14 -13.53
N GLY A 147 4.18 2.94 -14.35
CA GLY A 147 4.81 3.50 -15.56
C GLY A 147 5.53 4.83 -15.29
N HIS A 148 4.94 5.66 -14.43
CA HIS A 148 5.43 7.00 -14.14
C HIS A 148 6.61 6.97 -13.16
N ASP A 149 6.63 6.03 -12.21
CA ASP A 149 7.77 5.83 -11.31
C ASP A 149 9.01 5.36 -12.07
N ILE A 150 8.89 4.39 -12.99
CA ILE A 150 9.96 3.93 -13.87
C ILE A 150 10.48 5.10 -14.72
N LEU A 151 9.58 5.85 -15.36
CA LEU A 151 9.96 6.96 -16.22
C LEU A 151 10.68 8.07 -15.43
N LEU A 152 10.22 8.39 -14.22
CA LEU A 152 10.91 9.31 -13.32
C LEU A 152 12.32 8.79 -12.98
N GLN A 153 12.44 7.55 -12.49
CA GLN A 153 13.71 6.96 -12.06
C GLN A 153 14.76 6.97 -13.16
N LYS A 154 14.37 6.67 -14.41
CA LYS A 154 15.28 6.72 -15.57
C LYS A 154 15.84 8.11 -15.87
N ASN A 155 15.19 9.17 -15.38
CA ASN A 155 15.53 10.57 -15.69
C ASN A 155 16.06 11.34 -14.47
N LEU A 156 16.17 10.71 -13.30
CA LEU A 156 16.83 11.31 -12.13
C LEU A 156 18.36 11.20 -12.28
N THR A 157 19.07 12.27 -11.97
CA THR A 157 20.55 12.31 -12.02
C THR A 157 21.21 12.09 -10.67
N MET A 158 20.43 11.80 -9.63
CA MET A 158 20.87 11.54 -8.27
C MET A 158 20.27 10.24 -7.74
N ASP A 159 20.74 9.80 -6.57
CA ASP A 159 20.20 8.64 -5.88
C ASP A 159 18.71 8.79 -5.59
N PHE A 160 18.00 7.66 -5.58
CA PHE A 160 16.60 7.63 -5.20
C PHE A 160 16.23 6.40 -4.41
N THR A 161 15.14 6.51 -3.65
CA THR A 161 14.55 5.39 -2.91
C THR A 161 13.04 5.51 -2.90
N THR A 162 12.34 4.38 -2.92
CA THR A 162 10.88 4.34 -2.85
C THR A 162 10.43 4.14 -1.42
N LEU A 163 9.71 5.11 -0.87
CA LEU A 163 9.07 5.02 0.44
C LEU A 163 7.70 4.33 0.35
N VAL A 164 6.92 4.65 -0.68
CA VAL A 164 5.57 4.08 -0.88
C VAL A 164 5.41 3.58 -2.30
N VAL A 165 5.20 2.27 -2.47
CA VAL A 165 4.79 1.66 -3.73
C VAL A 165 3.27 1.80 -3.88
N LYS A 166 2.82 2.32 -5.02
CA LYS A 166 1.38 2.60 -5.22
C LYS A 166 0.60 1.33 -5.49
N ASP A 167 -0.13 0.88 -4.47
CA ASP A 167 -1.17 -0.13 -4.62
C ASP A 167 -2.50 0.40 -4.07
N ARG A 168 -3.46 0.74 -4.94
CA ARG A 168 -4.74 1.32 -4.50
C ARG A 168 -5.71 0.27 -3.95
N ILE A 169 -5.51 -1.00 -4.28
CA ILE A 169 -6.42 -2.10 -3.93
C ILE A 169 -6.03 -2.67 -2.56
N LEU A 170 -4.72 -2.82 -2.34
CA LEU A 170 -4.13 -3.44 -1.16
C LEU A 170 -3.51 -2.41 -0.21
N ASN A 171 -4.02 -1.17 -0.24
CA ASN A 171 -3.61 -0.09 0.66
C ASN A 171 -2.08 0.12 0.74
N HIS A 172 -1.43 0.13 -0.42
CA HIS A 172 0.02 0.32 -0.58
C HIS A 172 0.87 -0.80 0.04
N ASN A 173 0.29 -2.00 0.20
CA ASN A 173 0.97 -3.23 0.58
C ASN A 173 0.92 -4.28 -0.55
N PRO A 174 1.77 -4.14 -1.59
CA PRO A 174 1.73 -5.00 -2.78
C PRO A 174 2.08 -6.47 -2.49
N LEU A 175 2.69 -6.79 -1.34
CA LEU A 175 2.97 -8.18 -0.96
C LEU A 175 1.69 -9.02 -0.81
N LEU A 176 0.58 -8.39 -0.42
CA LEU A 176 -0.72 -9.06 -0.31
C LEU A 176 -1.29 -9.51 -1.67
N GLY A 177 -0.71 -9.06 -2.79
CA GLY A 177 -1.10 -9.51 -4.13
C GLY A 177 -0.47 -10.85 -4.54
N LEU A 178 0.50 -11.35 -3.76
CA LEU A 178 1.14 -12.64 -4.02
C LEU A 178 0.28 -13.78 -3.45
N PRO A 179 0.00 -14.84 -4.24
CA PRO A 179 -0.67 -16.02 -3.73
C PRO A 179 0.05 -16.60 -2.51
N GLY A 180 -0.70 -16.89 -1.44
CA GLY A 180 -0.17 -17.46 -0.20
C GLY A 180 0.34 -16.44 0.83
N ILE A 181 0.44 -15.15 0.50
CA ILE A 181 0.67 -14.11 1.51
C ILE A 181 -0.66 -13.74 2.17
N GLN A 182 -0.67 -13.77 3.49
CA GLN A 182 -1.81 -13.39 4.32
C GLN A 182 -1.47 -12.15 5.14
N SER A 183 -2.44 -11.24 5.25
CA SER A 183 -2.32 -10.12 6.18
C SER A 183 -2.36 -10.61 7.63
N PRO A 184 -1.76 -9.88 8.60
CA PRO A 184 -1.95 -10.16 10.02
C PRO A 184 -3.43 -10.30 10.40
N GLU A 185 -4.27 -9.51 9.75
CA GLU A 185 -5.71 -9.54 9.88
C GLU A 185 -6.33 -10.85 9.40
N ASP A 186 -5.93 -11.37 8.23
CA ASP A 186 -6.38 -12.67 7.74
C ASP A 186 -5.98 -13.78 8.72
N LYS A 187 -4.74 -13.75 9.22
CA LYS A 187 -4.26 -14.72 10.21
C LYS A 187 -5.05 -14.63 11.51
N PHE A 188 -5.40 -13.43 11.97
CA PHE A 188 -6.23 -13.26 13.14
C PHE A 188 -7.60 -13.89 12.94
N LEU A 189 -8.26 -13.62 11.80
CA LEU A 189 -9.58 -14.16 11.48
C LEU A 189 -9.58 -15.69 11.33
N GLU A 190 -8.54 -16.28 10.75
CA GLU A 190 -8.41 -17.74 10.61
C GLU A 190 -8.24 -18.47 11.94
N ASN A 191 -7.69 -17.80 12.95
CA ASN A 191 -7.52 -18.35 14.29
C ASN A 191 -8.69 -18.03 15.24
N LEU A 192 -9.74 -17.36 14.76
CA LEU A 192 -10.97 -17.20 15.55
C LEU A 192 -11.66 -18.57 15.71
N PRO A 193 -12.26 -18.84 16.89
CA PRO A 193 -12.94 -20.11 17.12
C PRO A 193 -14.05 -20.32 16.08
N GLY A 194 -14.27 -21.57 15.65
CA GLY A 194 -15.17 -21.89 14.53
C GLY A 194 -16.64 -21.51 14.72
N ASN A 195 -17.04 -21.10 15.92
CA ASN A 195 -18.36 -20.51 16.22
C ASN A 195 -18.42 -18.99 15.98
N PHE A 196 -17.31 -18.37 15.59
CA PHE A 196 -17.27 -16.96 15.27
C PHE A 196 -17.93 -16.76 13.90
N ASN A 197 -18.96 -15.92 13.84
CA ASN A 197 -19.80 -15.73 12.64
C ASN A 197 -19.00 -15.06 11.50
N LEU A 198 -18.21 -15.84 10.77
CA LEU A 198 -17.49 -15.45 9.56
C LEU A 198 -18.10 -16.16 8.35
N ILE A 199 -18.11 -15.46 7.22
CA ILE A 199 -18.37 -16.06 5.91
C ILE A 199 -17.12 -15.88 5.04
N LYS A 200 -16.62 -16.99 4.46
CA LYS A 200 -15.47 -16.95 3.54
C LYS A 200 -15.90 -16.37 2.20
N ILE A 201 -14.94 -15.80 1.46
CA ILE A 201 -15.24 -15.15 0.18
C ILE A 201 -15.89 -16.11 -0.84
N GLY A 202 -15.44 -17.37 -0.90
CA GLY A 202 -16.03 -18.38 -1.79
C GLY A 202 -17.49 -18.68 -1.45
N ASP A 203 -17.80 -18.90 -0.16
CA ASP A 203 -19.17 -19.14 0.30
C ASP A 203 -20.07 -17.92 0.08
N PHE A 204 -19.52 -16.72 0.23
CA PHE A 204 -20.23 -15.46 -0.04
C PHE A 204 -20.58 -15.31 -1.52
N ILE A 205 -19.65 -15.59 -2.45
CA ILE A 205 -19.90 -15.52 -3.89
C ILE A 205 -20.96 -16.53 -4.30
N SER A 206 -20.82 -17.79 -3.88
CA SER A 206 -21.82 -18.83 -4.13
C SER A 206 -23.20 -18.41 -3.61
N LYS A 207 -23.26 -17.73 -2.46
CA LYS A 207 -24.52 -17.20 -1.92
C LYS A 207 -25.11 -16.08 -2.78
N LEU A 208 -24.28 -15.17 -3.31
CA LEU A 208 -24.73 -14.11 -4.22
C LEU A 208 -25.25 -14.66 -5.56
N GLU A 209 -24.65 -15.73 -6.08
CA GLU A 209 -25.07 -16.37 -7.34
C GLU A 209 -26.41 -17.11 -7.21
N VAL A 210 -26.63 -17.79 -6.10
CA VAL A 210 -27.86 -18.54 -5.82
C VAL A 210 -29.02 -17.59 -5.47
N GLN A 211 -28.74 -16.45 -4.84
CA GLN A 211 -29.76 -15.45 -4.51
C GLN A 211 -30.11 -14.57 -5.72
N LYS A 212 -31.26 -14.85 -6.35
CA LYS A 212 -31.81 -14.04 -7.45
C LYS A 212 -32.24 -12.62 -7.05
N SER A 213 -32.22 -12.25 -5.76
CA SER A 213 -32.56 -10.89 -5.32
C SER A 213 -31.83 -10.46 -4.02
N PRO A 214 -31.31 -9.22 -3.94
CA PRO A 214 -30.75 -8.61 -2.71
C PRO A 214 -31.75 -8.46 -1.55
N LYS A 215 -33.01 -8.90 -1.72
CA LYS A 215 -34.09 -8.74 -0.74
C LYS A 215 -34.01 -9.73 0.43
N ASP A 216 -33.16 -10.74 0.41
CA ASP A 216 -33.16 -11.84 1.39
C ASP A 216 -32.10 -11.72 2.50
N LEU A 217 -31.08 -10.88 2.32
CA LEU A 217 -30.11 -10.52 3.38
C LEU A 217 -29.93 -9.00 3.52
N TYR A 218 -29.26 -8.56 4.58
CA TYR A 218 -28.72 -7.21 4.71
C TYR A 218 -27.21 -7.26 4.46
N LEU A 219 -26.73 -6.61 3.41
CA LEU A 219 -25.30 -6.46 3.16
C LEU A 219 -24.87 -5.07 3.60
N LEU A 220 -24.04 -4.98 4.64
CA LEU A 220 -23.62 -3.71 5.24
C LEU A 220 -22.16 -3.43 4.90
N ASP A 221 -21.93 -2.27 4.28
CA ASP A 221 -20.59 -1.72 4.11
C ASP A 221 -20.31 -0.70 5.22
N ILE A 222 -19.37 -1.03 6.11
CA ILE A 222 -19.01 -0.17 7.24
C ILE A 222 -17.84 0.77 6.95
N ARG A 223 -17.37 0.86 5.71
CA ARG A 223 -16.36 1.82 5.26
C ARG A 223 -16.93 3.24 5.24
N ASN A 224 -16.05 4.23 5.08
CA ASN A 224 -16.49 5.62 4.91
C ASN A 224 -17.26 5.80 3.59
N ALA A 225 -18.05 6.88 3.52
CA ALA A 225 -18.93 7.15 2.37
C ALA A 225 -18.14 7.32 1.07
N ASP A 226 -16.96 7.95 1.12
CA ASP A 226 -16.12 8.16 -0.06
C ASP A 226 -15.66 6.84 -0.67
N ALA A 227 -15.24 5.87 0.16
CA ALA A 227 -14.83 4.54 -0.27
C ALA A 227 -16.01 3.76 -0.87
N PHE A 228 -17.18 3.82 -0.23
CA PHE A 228 -18.41 3.18 -0.72
C PHE A 228 -18.87 3.75 -2.06
N ASN A 229 -18.90 5.08 -2.18
CA ASN A 229 -19.32 5.79 -3.39
C ASN A 229 -18.35 5.55 -4.55
N LYS A 230 -17.08 5.31 -4.25
CA LYS A 230 -16.06 5.01 -5.27
C LYS A 230 -16.25 3.61 -5.86
N ASP A 231 -16.44 2.60 -5.01
CA ASP A 231 -16.74 1.22 -5.43
C ASP A 231 -17.23 0.42 -4.21
N SER A 232 -18.22 -0.45 -4.38
CA SER A 232 -18.82 -1.24 -3.31
C SER A 232 -19.42 -2.54 -3.84
N ILE A 233 -19.69 -3.49 -2.94
CA ILE A 233 -20.37 -4.73 -3.32
C ILE A 233 -21.82 -4.38 -3.70
N PRO A 234 -22.30 -4.74 -4.90
CA PRO A 234 -23.65 -4.41 -5.35
C PRO A 234 -24.73 -4.83 -4.35
N GLY A 235 -25.70 -3.95 -4.10
CA GLY A 235 -26.79 -4.19 -3.14
C GLY A 235 -26.41 -3.94 -1.68
N SER A 236 -25.18 -3.52 -1.38
CA SER A 236 -24.78 -3.15 -0.02
C SER A 236 -25.31 -1.76 0.41
N ILE A 237 -25.55 -1.61 1.71
CA ILE A 237 -25.98 -0.37 2.35
C ILE A 237 -24.79 0.20 3.12
N ASN A 238 -24.41 1.44 2.84
CA ASN A 238 -23.36 2.11 3.60
C ASN A 238 -23.84 2.51 5.00
N CYS A 239 -23.13 2.05 6.01
CA CYS A 239 -23.34 2.44 7.39
C CYS A 239 -22.01 2.34 8.14
N SER A 240 -21.28 3.45 8.29
CA SER A 240 -20.00 3.43 9.01
C SER A 240 -20.14 2.78 10.40
N LEU A 241 -19.07 2.17 10.90
CA LEU A 241 -19.09 1.51 12.20
C LEU A 241 -19.62 2.42 13.33
N SER A 242 -19.26 3.71 13.29
CA SER A 242 -19.78 4.72 14.23
C SER A 242 -21.28 4.93 14.11
N ALA A 243 -21.79 5.07 12.88
CA ALA A 243 -23.21 5.29 12.59
C ALA A 243 -24.06 4.04 12.90
N LEU A 244 -23.49 2.84 12.84
CA LEU A 244 -24.19 1.60 13.15
C LEU A 244 -24.72 1.61 14.59
N THR A 245 -23.98 2.20 15.53
CA THR A 245 -24.38 2.25 16.95
C THR A 245 -25.70 2.98 17.18
N THR A 246 -26.02 3.99 16.36
CA THR A 246 -27.23 4.82 16.49
C THR A 246 -28.32 4.48 15.47
N ARG A 247 -27.95 3.98 14.28
CA ARG A 247 -28.88 3.81 13.16
C ARG A 247 -29.28 2.37 12.85
N TYR A 248 -28.70 1.36 13.53
CA TYR A 248 -28.94 -0.04 13.17
C TYR A 248 -30.42 -0.41 13.07
N LYS A 249 -31.30 0.03 13.98
CA LYS A 249 -32.75 -0.29 13.92
C LYS A 249 -33.44 0.21 12.64
N GLN A 250 -32.96 1.32 12.07
CA GLN A 250 -33.51 1.88 10.84
C GLN A 250 -33.03 1.11 9.60
N ILE A 251 -31.78 0.66 9.64
CA ILE A 251 -31.10 0.05 8.48
C ILE A 251 -31.39 -1.45 8.40
N ILE A 252 -31.43 -2.12 9.56
CA ILE A 252 -31.64 -3.56 9.71
C ILE A 252 -32.81 -3.83 10.70
N PRO A 253 -34.05 -3.40 10.38
CA PRO A 253 -35.18 -3.54 11.29
C PRO A 253 -35.57 -5.01 11.58
N ASP A 254 -35.38 -5.91 10.63
CA ASP A 254 -35.70 -7.34 10.80
C ASP A 254 -34.52 -8.11 11.40
N LYS A 255 -34.65 -8.52 12.67
CA LYS A 255 -33.63 -9.32 13.38
C LYS A 255 -33.51 -10.76 12.89
N LYS A 256 -34.51 -11.29 12.17
CA LYS A 256 -34.52 -12.67 11.67
C LYS A 256 -33.75 -12.80 10.35
N LYS A 257 -33.59 -11.69 9.64
CA LYS A 257 -32.90 -11.61 8.37
C LYS A 257 -31.39 -11.78 8.58
N GLU A 258 -30.75 -12.50 7.65
CA GLU A 258 -29.29 -12.65 7.67
C GLU A 258 -28.62 -11.31 7.38
N ILE A 259 -27.51 -11.03 8.06
CA ILE A 259 -26.73 -9.81 7.93
C ILE A 259 -25.30 -10.20 7.61
N ILE A 260 -24.74 -9.65 6.54
CA ILE A 260 -23.32 -9.78 6.19
C ILE A 260 -22.72 -8.39 6.27
N VAL A 261 -21.68 -8.22 7.08
CA VAL A 261 -20.99 -6.95 7.28
C VAL A 261 -19.58 -7.06 6.72
N TYR A 262 -19.13 -6.04 5.99
CA TYR A 262 -17.76 -5.97 5.49
C TYR A 262 -17.16 -4.57 5.68
N CYS A 263 -15.85 -4.54 5.91
CA CYS A 263 -15.01 -3.35 5.77
C CYS A 263 -13.97 -3.57 4.66
N ASN A 264 -12.86 -2.81 4.64
CA ASN A 264 -11.80 -3.05 3.65
C ASN A 264 -11.18 -4.46 3.77
N GLY A 265 -10.74 -4.86 4.98
CA GLY A 265 -10.00 -6.11 5.20
C GLY A 265 -10.70 -7.15 6.10
N GLY A 266 -11.96 -6.93 6.50
CA GLY A 266 -12.73 -7.89 7.31
C GLY A 266 -12.57 -7.80 8.84
N ILE A 267 -11.65 -6.98 9.37
CA ILE A 267 -11.46 -6.82 10.83
C ILE A 267 -12.51 -5.94 11.47
N GLN A 268 -12.75 -4.73 10.96
CA GLN A 268 -13.72 -3.85 11.60
C GLN A 268 -15.14 -4.43 11.59
N SER A 269 -15.46 -5.29 10.61
CA SER A 269 -16.75 -5.98 10.55
C SER A 269 -16.92 -7.01 11.67
N VAL A 270 -15.83 -7.50 12.29
CA VAL A 270 -15.90 -8.29 13.54
C VAL A 270 -16.51 -7.47 14.67
N TYR A 271 -16.12 -6.20 14.84
CA TYR A 271 -16.72 -5.34 15.86
C TYR A 271 -18.22 -5.11 15.61
N ALA A 272 -18.61 -4.98 14.33
CA ALA A 272 -20.01 -4.86 13.96
C ALA A 272 -20.80 -6.14 14.27
N VAL A 273 -20.25 -7.32 13.98
CA VAL A 273 -20.85 -8.62 14.37
C VAL A 273 -21.03 -8.66 15.88
N MET A 274 -19.99 -8.39 16.66
CA MET A 274 -20.06 -8.38 18.13
C MET A 274 -21.15 -7.44 18.64
N TYR A 275 -21.17 -6.19 18.16
CA TYR A 275 -22.17 -5.21 18.54
C TYR A 275 -23.59 -5.67 18.23
N LEU A 276 -23.84 -6.16 17.00
CA LEU A 276 -25.16 -6.59 16.58
C LEU A 276 -25.61 -7.87 17.31
N SER A 277 -24.70 -8.80 17.58
CA SER A 277 -24.98 -9.96 18.44
C SER A 277 -25.40 -9.54 19.85
N LEU A 278 -24.73 -8.55 20.46
CA LEU A 278 -25.15 -7.98 21.75
C LEU A 278 -26.51 -7.27 21.70
N LYS A 279 -26.97 -6.83 20.52
CA LYS A 279 -28.33 -6.28 20.32
C LYS A 279 -29.37 -7.36 19.98
N GLY A 280 -28.99 -8.63 20.00
CA GLY A 280 -29.87 -9.78 19.76
C GLY A 280 -30.10 -10.12 18.29
N TYR A 281 -29.18 -9.75 17.41
CA TYR A 281 -29.16 -10.25 16.04
C TYR A 281 -28.34 -11.54 15.99
N ASN A 282 -28.99 -12.66 15.65
CA ASN A 282 -28.39 -13.99 15.77
C ASN A 282 -27.79 -14.52 14.46
N LYS A 283 -28.07 -13.87 13.32
CA LYS A 283 -27.57 -14.25 11.98
C LYS A 283 -26.73 -13.13 11.37
N VAL A 284 -25.65 -12.76 12.05
CA VAL A 284 -24.77 -11.66 11.61
C VAL A 284 -23.38 -12.20 11.37
N PHE A 285 -22.87 -12.05 10.14
CA PHE A 285 -21.60 -12.60 9.70
C PHE A 285 -20.66 -11.47 9.24
N SER A 286 -19.37 -11.61 9.53
CA SER A 286 -18.31 -10.78 8.97
C SER A 286 -17.81 -11.41 7.67
N LEU A 287 -17.66 -10.63 6.61
CA LEU A 287 -17.04 -11.10 5.36
C LEU A 287 -15.51 -11.17 5.53
N ALA A 288 -14.96 -12.39 5.54
CA ALA A 288 -13.53 -12.61 5.70
C ALA A 288 -12.72 -12.00 4.54
N GLY A 289 -11.69 -11.20 4.87
CA GLY A 289 -10.89 -10.45 3.89
C GLY A 289 -11.59 -9.20 3.31
N GLY A 290 -12.85 -8.93 3.68
CA GLY A 290 -13.58 -7.72 3.34
C GLY A 290 -13.68 -7.41 1.84
N PHE A 291 -13.77 -6.12 1.53
CA PHE A 291 -13.86 -5.61 0.17
C PHE A 291 -12.61 -5.90 -0.67
N SER A 292 -11.42 -5.85 -0.07
CA SER A 292 -10.16 -6.11 -0.79
C SER A 292 -10.13 -7.52 -1.38
N LYS A 293 -10.54 -8.54 -0.61
CA LYS A 293 -10.58 -9.93 -1.10
C LYS A 293 -11.70 -10.14 -2.14
N PHE A 294 -12.83 -9.44 -1.99
CA PHE A 294 -13.89 -9.43 -3.00
C PHE A 294 -13.42 -8.86 -4.34
N LEU A 295 -12.62 -7.78 -4.33
CA LEU A 295 -12.06 -7.23 -5.57
C LEU A 295 -11.11 -8.21 -6.26
N LEU A 296 -10.29 -8.93 -5.50
CA LEU A 296 -9.39 -9.95 -6.04
C LEU A 296 -10.14 -11.14 -6.65
N SER A 297 -11.29 -11.53 -6.08
CA SER A 297 -12.11 -12.62 -6.63
C SER A 297 -12.88 -12.29 -7.90
N ARG A 298 -12.89 -11.02 -8.34
CA ARG A 298 -13.53 -10.60 -9.60
C ARG A 298 -12.60 -10.75 -10.82
N GLN A 299 -11.32 -11.03 -10.60
CA GLN A 299 -10.30 -11.22 -11.64
C GLN A 299 -10.20 -12.69 -12.02
#